data_AF-A0A953TER3-F1
#
_entry.id   AF-A0A953TER3-F1
#
_cell.length_a   1.000
_cell.length_b   1.000
_cell.length_c   1.000
_cell.angle_alpha   90.00
_cell.angle_beta   90.00
_cell.angle_gamma   90.00
#
_symmetry.space_group_name_H-M   'P 1'
#
loop_
_entity.id
_entity.type
_entity.pdbx_description
1 polymer ?
#
loop_
_entity_poly.entity_id
_entity_poly.type
_entity_poly.pdbx_seq_one_letter_code
_entity_poly.pdbx_strand_id
1 'polypeptide(L)'
;MDPVKLIAFAAFFGLFLLLARRLFSNETVYGATQLPPQPDAEAAFAPPMKKQPAAVGSDFPLPVQLPPRKLDADGNYDRPEIGNYYFKKLDLESGPEDPLCFCDEFYVEFVLPETATPMQAAVSWTTHYLVATPAGLQKLLETGNHHSLMWSGLTVIIPRWDIAALL
;
A
#
# COMPACT_ATOMS: atom_id res chain seq x y z
N MET A 1 -11.25 32.14 -43.48
CA MET A 1 -11.77 31.27 -42.41
C MET A 1 -13.12 31.84 -41.99
N ASP A 2 -14.18 31.04 -42.05
CA ASP A 2 -15.56 31.53 -41.90
C ASP A 2 -15.85 31.84 -40.42
N PRO A 3 -16.26 33.07 -40.05
CA PRO A 3 -16.45 33.47 -38.65
C PRO A 3 -17.44 32.57 -37.90
N VAL A 4 -18.41 31.99 -38.60
CA VAL A 4 -19.39 31.05 -38.01
C VAL A 4 -18.72 29.76 -37.54
N LYS A 5 -17.74 29.25 -38.30
CA LYS A 5 -16.99 28.03 -37.94
C LYS A 5 -16.08 28.25 -36.73
N LEU A 6 -15.55 29.47 -36.59
CA LEU A 6 -14.66 29.83 -35.49
C LEU A 6 -15.43 29.97 -34.17
N ILE A 7 -16.65 30.53 -34.22
CA ILE A 7 -17.56 30.61 -33.07
C ILE A 7 -18.04 29.21 -32.65
N ALA A 8 -18.42 28.36 -33.61
CA ALA A 8 -18.84 26.99 -33.31
C ALA A 8 -17.72 26.17 -32.65
N PHE A 9 -16.48 26.32 -33.13
CA PHE A 9 -15.33 25.64 -32.55
C PHE A 9 -15.03 26.12 -31.12
N ALA A 10 -15.06 27.44 -30.89
CA ALA A 10 -14.86 28.01 -29.56
C ALA A 10 -15.94 27.56 -28.55
N ALA A 11 -17.20 27.48 -28.98
CA ALA A 11 -18.29 27.00 -28.14
C ALA A 11 -18.13 25.51 -27.78
N PHE A 12 -17.75 24.68 -28.76
CA PHE A 12 -17.52 23.25 -28.53
C PHE A 12 -16.33 23.02 -27.59
N PHE A 13 -15.23 23.76 -27.79
CA PHE A 13 -14.05 23.67 -26.96
C PHE A 13 -14.31 24.16 -25.53
N GLY A 14 -15.09 25.24 -25.35
CA GLY A 14 -15.51 25.71 -24.03
C GLY A 14 -16.37 24.69 -23.28
N LEU A 15 -17.31 24.04 -23.98
CA LEU A 15 -18.14 22.98 -23.39
C LEU A 15 -17.30 21.76 -23.01
N PHE A 16 -16.34 21.38 -23.84
CA PHE A 16 -15.38 20.30 -23.55
C PHE A 16 -14.54 20.60 -22.30
N LEU A 17 -14.02 21.82 -22.16
CA LEU A 17 -13.25 22.23 -20.99
C LEU A 17 -14.09 22.23 -19.70
N LEU A 18 -15.37 22.59 -19.77
CA LEU A 18 -16.27 22.53 -18.61
C LEU A 18 -16.56 21.08 -18.19
N LEU A 19 -16.73 20.18 -19.16
CA LEU A 19 -16.92 18.75 -18.90
C LEU A 19 -15.64 18.12 -18.32
N ALA A 20 -14.48 18.42 -18.91
CA ALA A 20 -13.18 17.97 -18.39
C ALA A 20 -12.98 18.49 -16.96
N ARG A 21 -13.24 19.77 -16.70
CA ARG A 21 -13.14 20.32 -15.35
C ARG A 21 -14.05 19.61 -14.36
N ARG A 22 -15.28 19.25 -14.73
CA ARG A 22 -16.16 18.46 -13.84
C ARG A 22 -15.65 17.03 -13.60
N LEU A 23 -15.02 16.40 -14.58
CA LEU A 23 -14.45 15.07 -14.43
C LEU A 23 -13.19 15.07 -13.55
N PHE A 24 -12.34 16.10 -13.68
CA PHE A 24 -11.08 16.20 -12.94
C PHE A 24 -11.18 16.99 -11.61
N SER A 25 -12.28 17.70 -11.33
CA SER A 25 -12.48 18.39 -10.03
C SER A 25 -12.73 17.42 -8.86
N ASN A 26 -12.88 16.12 -9.12
CA ASN A 26 -12.99 15.08 -8.09
C ASN A 26 -11.66 14.38 -7.78
N GLU A 27 -10.54 14.76 -8.41
CA GLU A 27 -9.22 14.37 -7.89
C GLU A 27 -8.85 15.30 -6.74
N THR A 28 -9.44 15.04 -5.57
CA THR A 28 -8.79 15.39 -4.31
C THR A 28 -7.45 14.67 -4.30
N VAL A 29 -6.36 15.45 -4.42
CA VAL A 29 -5.05 15.05 -3.93
C VAL A 29 -5.25 14.62 -2.48
N TYR A 30 -5.24 13.32 -2.23
CA TYR A 30 -5.31 12.75 -0.88
C TYR A 30 -4.03 13.13 -0.14
N GLY A 31 -4.05 14.31 0.46
CA GLY A 31 -3.10 14.71 1.50
C GLY A 31 -3.41 13.92 2.77
N ALA A 32 -2.49 13.03 3.12
CA ALA A 32 -2.15 12.57 4.47
C ALA A 32 -3.21 12.73 5.58
N THR A 33 -4.08 11.73 5.76
CA THR A 33 -4.48 11.12 7.07
C THR A 33 -5.51 10.00 6.84
N GLN A 34 -5.16 9.01 6.01
CA GLN A 34 -5.96 7.79 5.93
C GLN A 34 -5.18 6.69 6.62
N LEU A 35 -5.68 6.23 7.77
CA LEU A 35 -5.29 4.94 8.33
C LEU A 35 -5.44 3.87 7.23
N PRO A 36 -4.54 2.87 7.17
CA PRO A 36 -4.60 1.84 6.15
C PRO A 36 -6.02 1.25 6.10
N PRO A 37 -6.56 0.97 4.89
CA PRO A 37 -7.93 0.50 4.75
C PRO A 37 -8.13 -0.77 5.57
N GLN A 38 -9.00 -0.69 6.58
CA GLN A 38 -9.47 -1.86 7.31
C GLN A 38 -10.33 -2.70 6.36
N PRO A 39 -10.15 -4.03 6.26
CA PRO A 39 -10.93 -4.83 5.33
C PRO A 39 -12.41 -4.84 5.73
N ASP A 40 -13.31 -4.78 4.75
CA ASP A 40 -14.68 -5.23 4.93
C ASP A 40 -14.66 -6.68 5.42
N ALA A 41 -15.61 -7.05 6.29
CA ALA A 41 -15.69 -8.32 7.03
C ALA A 41 -15.63 -9.61 6.17
N GLU A 42 -15.55 -9.47 4.84
CA GLU A 42 -15.46 -10.55 3.86
C GLU A 42 -14.02 -11.02 3.59
N ALA A 43 -12.99 -10.29 4.05
CA ALA A 43 -11.58 -10.70 3.91
C ALA A 43 -11.11 -11.77 4.92
N ALA A 44 -11.98 -12.20 5.86
CA ALA A 44 -11.66 -13.17 6.91
C ALA A 44 -11.44 -14.63 6.40
N PHE A 45 -11.54 -14.87 5.08
CA PHE A 45 -11.43 -16.21 4.48
C PHE A 45 -10.39 -16.32 3.36
N ALA A 46 -9.24 -15.64 3.50
CA ALA A 46 -8.11 -15.93 2.62
C ALA A 46 -7.52 -17.31 2.95
N PRO A 47 -7.39 -18.25 1.97
CA PRO A 47 -6.77 -19.56 2.19
C PRO A 47 -5.28 -19.41 2.57
N PRO A 48 -4.68 -20.43 3.24
CA PRO A 48 -3.34 -20.31 3.79
C PRO A 48 -2.30 -20.05 2.69
N MET A 49 -1.58 -18.94 2.82
CA MET A 49 -0.46 -18.60 1.94
C MET A 49 0.63 -19.66 2.04
N LYS A 50 0.82 -20.41 0.95
CA LYS A 50 1.91 -21.38 0.80
C LYS A 50 3.23 -20.65 0.58
N LYS A 51 4.21 -21.02 1.43
CA LYS A 51 5.56 -20.47 1.67
C LYS A 51 5.56 -19.13 2.42
N GLN A 52 5.57 -19.23 3.75
CA GLN A 52 6.15 -18.18 4.60
C GLN A 52 7.67 -18.15 4.38
N PRO A 53 8.30 -16.97 4.43
CA PRO A 53 9.76 -16.83 4.48
C PRO A 53 10.36 -17.60 5.65
N ALA A 54 11.66 -17.87 5.55
CA ALA A 54 12.39 -18.49 6.64
C ALA A 54 12.47 -17.56 7.87
N ALA A 55 12.68 -16.26 7.69
CA ALA A 55 12.69 -15.26 8.76
C ALA A 55 11.63 -14.17 8.56
N VAL A 56 10.96 -13.77 9.65
CA VAL A 56 9.88 -12.78 9.67
C VAL A 56 10.21 -11.63 10.63
N GLY A 57 9.50 -10.52 10.50
CA GLY A 57 9.74 -9.29 11.24
C GLY A 57 9.62 -9.44 12.76
N SER A 58 8.81 -10.37 13.25
CA SER A 58 8.71 -10.67 14.69
C SER A 58 10.00 -11.22 15.30
N ASP A 59 10.93 -11.72 14.47
CA ASP A 59 12.23 -12.22 14.90
C ASP A 59 13.28 -11.10 14.98
N PHE A 60 12.99 -9.93 14.43
CA PHE A 60 13.89 -8.79 14.36
C PHE A 60 13.33 -7.60 15.15
N PRO A 61 14.19 -6.77 15.76
CA PRO A 61 13.73 -5.47 16.24
C PRO A 61 13.24 -4.64 15.04
N LEU A 62 12.20 -3.84 15.25
CA LEU A 62 11.74 -2.88 14.24
C LEU A 62 12.93 -2.01 13.80
N PRO A 63 13.23 -1.94 12.49
CA PRO A 63 14.41 -1.25 11.98
C PRO A 63 14.29 0.27 12.12
N VAL A 64 13.07 0.79 12.32
CA VAL A 64 12.81 2.19 12.65
C VAL A 64 12.20 2.28 14.05
N GLN A 65 12.68 3.24 14.84
CA GLN A 65 11.99 3.60 16.08
C GLN A 65 10.76 4.42 15.72
N LEU A 66 9.62 3.73 15.68
CA LEU A 66 8.35 4.41 15.46
C LEU A 66 8.05 5.31 16.68
N PRO A 67 7.54 6.53 16.47
CA PRO A 67 7.16 7.40 17.58
C PRO A 67 6.09 6.71 18.45
N PRO A 68 6.07 6.93 19.77
CA PRO A 68 5.04 6.34 20.63
C PRO A 68 3.63 6.64 20.10
N ARG A 69 2.73 5.66 20.18
CA ARG A 69 1.30 5.85 19.85
C ARG A 69 0.74 6.93 20.76
N LYS A 70 -0.13 7.76 20.21
CA LYS A 70 -0.78 8.84 20.95
C LYS A 70 -2.27 8.57 21.06
N LEU A 71 -2.82 8.86 22.22
CA LEU A 71 -4.26 8.92 22.41
C LEU A 71 -4.79 10.25 21.85
N ASP A 72 -5.82 10.17 21.04
CA ASP A 72 -6.59 11.33 20.59
C ASP A 72 -7.55 11.81 21.70
N ALA A 73 -8.28 12.89 21.40
CA ALA A 73 -9.25 13.47 22.34
C ALA A 73 -10.42 12.55 22.67
N ASP A 74 -10.68 11.57 21.80
CA ASP A 74 -11.78 10.60 21.92
C ASP A 74 -11.33 9.30 22.64
N GLY A 75 -10.05 9.22 23.03
CA GLY A 75 -9.48 8.07 23.72
C GLY A 75 -9.09 6.92 22.81
N ASN A 76 -9.02 7.14 21.49
CA ASN A 76 -8.50 6.16 20.54
C ASN A 76 -7.03 6.42 20.25
N TYR A 77 -6.29 5.37 19.90
CA TYR A 77 -4.91 5.54 19.45
C TYR A 77 -4.85 6.00 18.00
N ASP A 78 -3.89 6.88 17.71
CA ASP A 78 -3.65 7.47 16.40
C ASP A 78 -3.21 6.47 15.31
N ARG A 79 -2.79 5.26 15.71
CA ARG A 79 -2.37 4.17 14.81
C ARG A 79 -2.41 2.79 15.50
N PRO A 80 -2.47 1.69 14.73
CA PRO A 80 -2.24 0.34 15.25
C PRO A 80 -0.75 0.07 15.54
N GLU A 81 -0.48 -1.03 16.27
CA GLU A 81 0.86 -1.57 16.44
C GLU A 81 1.20 -2.53 15.30
N ILE A 82 2.49 -2.61 14.93
CA ILE A 82 2.99 -3.62 13.99
C ILE A 82 3.33 -4.87 14.80
N GLY A 83 2.58 -5.95 14.60
CA GLY A 83 2.82 -7.23 15.25
C GLY A 83 3.88 -8.06 14.53
N ASN A 84 3.85 -8.05 13.19
CA ASN A 84 4.79 -8.77 12.35
C ASN A 84 4.85 -8.15 10.95
N TYR A 85 5.89 -8.44 10.18
CA TYR A 85 5.99 -8.08 8.76
C TYR A 85 6.86 -9.08 8.02
N TYR A 86 6.59 -9.38 6.76
CA TYR A 86 7.37 -10.35 5.99
C TYR A 86 7.14 -10.20 4.48
N PHE A 87 8.10 -10.64 3.67
CA PHE A 87 7.91 -10.73 2.22
C PHE A 87 7.35 -12.09 1.81
N LYS A 88 6.80 -12.28 0.61
CA LYS A 88 6.30 -13.59 0.20
C LYS A 88 7.41 -14.56 -0.18
N LYS A 89 8.45 -14.04 -0.84
CA LYS A 89 9.54 -14.84 -1.42
C LYS A 89 10.89 -14.45 -0.83
N LEU A 90 11.10 -13.16 -0.59
CA LEU A 90 12.31 -12.65 0.01
C LEU A 90 12.38 -13.01 1.49
N ASP A 91 13.58 -13.33 1.93
CA ASP A 91 13.91 -13.50 3.33
C ASP A 91 14.40 -12.16 3.89
N LEU A 92 13.92 -11.78 5.07
CA LEU A 92 14.24 -10.46 5.65
C LEU A 92 15.69 -10.36 6.12
N GLU A 93 16.28 -11.48 6.56
CA GLU A 93 17.66 -11.50 7.07
C GLU A 93 18.67 -11.33 5.93
N SER A 94 18.52 -12.13 4.89
CA SER A 94 19.43 -12.13 3.74
C SER A 94 19.10 -11.05 2.69
N GLY A 95 17.83 -10.65 2.59
CA GLY A 95 17.35 -9.71 1.59
C GLY A 95 17.38 -10.27 0.15
N PRO A 96 17.17 -9.41 -0.87
CA PRO A 96 17.27 -9.80 -2.26
C PRO A 96 18.71 -9.98 -2.72
N GLU A 97 18.94 -10.86 -3.69
CA GLU A 97 20.24 -11.06 -4.34
C GLU A 97 20.80 -9.75 -4.95
N ASP A 98 19.93 -8.93 -5.53
CA ASP A 98 20.25 -7.61 -6.05
C ASP A 98 19.42 -6.52 -5.31
N PRO A 99 20.07 -5.72 -4.44
CA PRO A 99 19.42 -4.62 -3.74
C PRO A 99 18.77 -3.55 -4.64
N LEU A 100 19.18 -3.44 -5.91
CA LEU A 100 18.65 -2.44 -6.85
C LEU A 100 17.60 -3.03 -7.80
N CYS A 101 17.39 -4.36 -7.78
CA CYS A 101 16.51 -5.06 -8.70
C CYS A 101 15.72 -6.16 -7.98
N PHE A 102 14.69 -5.75 -7.25
CA PHE A 102 13.72 -6.67 -6.65
C PHE A 102 12.28 -6.18 -6.80
N CYS A 103 11.35 -7.12 -6.75
CA CYS A 103 9.91 -6.91 -6.73
C CYS A 103 9.25 -8.09 -6.02
N ASP A 104 8.57 -7.85 -4.91
CA ASP A 104 7.91 -8.90 -4.14
C ASP A 104 6.70 -8.37 -3.37
N GLU A 105 5.87 -9.28 -2.88
CA GLU A 105 4.71 -8.96 -2.04
C GLU A 105 5.17 -8.86 -0.58
N PHE A 106 4.83 -7.76 0.08
CA PHE A 106 5.15 -7.45 1.46
C PHE A 106 3.89 -7.44 2.31
N TYR A 107 3.94 -8.11 3.44
CA TYR A 107 2.84 -8.30 4.37
C TYR A 107 3.17 -7.62 5.69
N VAL A 108 2.22 -6.86 6.23
CA VAL A 108 2.34 -6.23 7.56
C VAL A 108 1.11 -6.61 8.37
N GLU A 109 1.34 -7.21 9.54
CA GLU A 109 0.33 -7.51 10.52
C GLU A 109 0.19 -6.34 11.49
N PHE A 110 -1.03 -5.81 11.58
CA PHE A 110 -1.40 -4.74 12.48
C PHE A 110 -2.25 -5.30 13.63
N VAL A 111 -2.03 -4.79 14.84
CA VAL A 111 -2.72 -5.22 16.06
C VAL A 111 -3.23 -3.98 16.82
N LEU A 112 -4.43 -4.08 17.38
CA LEU A 112 -4.99 -3.11 18.34
C LEU A 112 -5.02 -3.76 19.73
N PRO A 113 -3.90 -3.74 20.49
CA PRO A 113 -3.79 -4.47 21.76
C PRO A 113 -4.85 -4.05 22.79
N GLU A 114 -5.30 -2.80 22.74
CA GLU A 114 -6.34 -2.25 23.60
C GLU A 114 -7.72 -2.93 23.45
N THR A 115 -7.95 -3.64 22.35
CA THR A 115 -9.20 -4.39 22.12
C THR A 115 -9.21 -5.78 22.78
N ALA A 116 -8.06 -6.22 23.30
CA ALA A 116 -7.96 -7.51 23.99
C ALA A 116 -8.76 -7.52 25.29
N THR A 117 -9.46 -8.62 25.54
CA THR A 117 -10.13 -8.89 26.81
C THR A 117 -9.68 -10.25 27.35
N PRO A 118 -9.94 -10.60 28.62
CA PRO A 118 -9.58 -11.91 29.16
C PRO A 118 -10.15 -13.10 28.38
N MET A 119 -11.21 -12.89 27.59
CA MET A 119 -11.91 -13.92 26.82
C MET A 119 -11.71 -13.79 25.31
N GLN A 120 -11.07 -12.73 24.82
CA GLN A 120 -10.94 -12.44 23.39
C GLN A 120 -9.57 -11.84 23.08
N ALA A 121 -8.90 -12.40 22.07
CA ALA A 121 -7.65 -11.86 21.56
C ALA A 121 -7.83 -10.44 20.99
N ALA A 122 -6.74 -9.68 20.94
CA ALA A 122 -6.73 -8.38 20.27
C ALA A 122 -7.19 -8.53 18.81
N VAL A 123 -7.92 -7.54 18.33
CA VAL A 123 -8.21 -7.39 16.90
C VAL A 123 -6.89 -7.20 16.16
N SER A 124 -6.65 -8.04 15.16
CA SER A 124 -5.52 -7.93 14.24
C SER A 124 -5.96 -8.14 12.79
N TRP A 125 -5.18 -7.60 11.87
CA TRP A 125 -5.36 -7.81 10.44
C TRP A 125 -4.03 -7.74 9.71
N THR A 126 -3.98 -8.30 8.50
CA THR A 126 -2.80 -8.23 7.64
C THR A 126 -3.10 -7.37 6.42
N THR A 127 -2.24 -6.39 6.15
CA THR A 127 -2.26 -5.61 4.91
C THR A 127 -1.15 -6.11 3.99
N HIS A 128 -1.43 -6.17 2.69
CA HIS A 128 -0.46 -6.56 1.67
C HIS A 128 -0.11 -5.36 0.78
N TYR A 129 1.17 -5.30 0.41
CA TYR A 129 1.75 -4.29 -0.46
C TYR A 129 2.57 -4.98 -1.54
N LEU A 130 2.61 -4.42 -2.74
CA LEU A 130 3.66 -4.77 -3.70
C LEU A 130 4.83 -3.81 -3.48
N VAL A 131 6.00 -4.33 -3.13
CA VAL A 131 7.20 -3.51 -2.97
C VAL A 131 8.17 -3.81 -4.09
N ALA A 132 8.60 -2.77 -4.80
CA ALA A 132 9.51 -2.93 -5.92
C ALA A 132 10.52 -1.80 -6.03
N THR A 133 11.66 -2.13 -6.62
CA THR A 133 12.57 -1.14 -7.22
C THR A 133 12.14 -0.82 -8.65
N PRO A 134 12.52 0.34 -9.21
CA PRO A 134 12.23 0.65 -10.61
C PRO A 134 12.69 -0.45 -11.58
N ALA A 135 13.91 -0.98 -11.39
CA ALA A 135 14.45 -2.06 -12.23
C ALA A 135 13.71 -3.39 -12.00
N GLY A 136 13.38 -3.73 -10.76
CA GLY A 136 12.62 -4.94 -10.44
C GLY A 136 11.19 -4.90 -10.99
N LEU A 137 10.52 -3.74 -10.91
CA LEU A 137 9.21 -3.53 -11.50
C LEU A 137 9.25 -3.61 -13.02
N GLN A 138 10.25 -2.97 -13.66
CA GLN A 138 10.44 -3.07 -15.11
C GLN A 138 10.61 -4.53 -15.53
N LYS A 139 11.46 -5.30 -14.84
CA LYS A 139 11.66 -6.72 -15.12
C LYS A 139 10.35 -7.51 -14.97
N LEU A 140 9.54 -7.24 -13.96
CA LEU A 140 8.22 -7.86 -13.81
C LEU A 140 7.31 -7.50 -15.00
N LEU A 141 7.31 -6.25 -15.44
CA LEU A 141 6.54 -5.78 -16.59
C LEU A 141 7.04 -6.36 -17.93
N GLU A 142 8.31 -6.68 -18.06
CA GLU A 142 8.83 -7.33 -19.26
C GLU A 142 8.43 -8.82 -19.35
N THR A 143 8.17 -9.48 -18.22
CA THR A 143 7.78 -10.90 -18.20
C THR A 143 6.34 -11.18 -18.66
N GLY A 144 5.54 -10.15 -18.94
CA GLY A 144 4.15 -10.27 -19.42
C GLY A 144 3.14 -10.84 -18.41
N ASN A 145 3.57 -11.21 -17.20
CA ASN A 145 2.71 -11.88 -16.21
C ASN A 145 2.05 -10.88 -15.24
N HIS A 146 1.33 -9.89 -15.79
CA HIS A 146 0.82 -8.73 -15.02
C HIS A 146 -0.56 -8.97 -14.42
N HIS A 147 -1.15 -10.14 -14.66
CA HIS A 147 -2.43 -10.51 -14.06
C HIS A 147 -2.36 -10.56 -12.52
N SER A 148 -1.17 -10.71 -11.94
CA SER A 148 -0.94 -10.63 -10.49
C SER A 148 -0.61 -9.22 -9.98
N LEU A 149 -0.39 -8.24 -10.86
CA LEU A 149 -0.52 -6.81 -10.53
C LEU A 149 -2.03 -6.51 -10.42
N MET A 150 -2.75 -7.30 -9.62
CA MET A 150 -4.14 -7.05 -9.29
C MET A 150 -4.21 -5.66 -8.67
N TRP A 151 -5.06 -4.81 -9.24
CA TRP A 151 -5.23 -3.39 -8.96
C TRP A 151 -5.84 -3.13 -7.56
N SER A 152 -5.78 -4.12 -6.67
CA SER A 152 -6.36 -4.12 -5.33
C SER A 152 -5.34 -3.82 -4.23
N GLY A 153 -4.03 -3.81 -4.55
CA GLY A 153 -2.96 -3.61 -3.58
C GLY A 153 -2.26 -2.26 -3.74
N LEU A 154 -1.84 -1.67 -2.61
CA LEU A 154 -0.96 -0.51 -2.61
C LEU A 154 0.44 -0.93 -3.10
N THR A 155 1.01 -0.16 -4.03
CA THR A 155 2.36 -0.40 -4.55
C THR A 155 3.33 0.62 -3.96
N VAL A 156 4.42 0.15 -3.38
CA VAL A 156 5.49 0.98 -2.79
C VAL A 156 6.74 0.84 -3.65
N ILE A 157 7.19 1.95 -4.24
CA ILE A 157 8.40 1.99 -5.06
C ILE A 157 9.54 2.59 -4.25
N ILE A 158 10.61 1.82 -4.07
CA ILE A 158 11.82 2.25 -3.34
C ILE A 158 13.04 2.27 -4.26
N PRO A 159 14.02 3.15 -4.05
CA PRO A 159 15.19 3.24 -4.92
C PRO A 159 16.13 2.03 -4.81
N ARG A 160 16.15 1.39 -3.63
CA ARG A 160 16.98 0.22 -3.30
C ARG A 160 16.40 -0.50 -2.08
N TRP A 161 16.80 -1.75 -1.86
CA TRP A 161 16.47 -2.51 -0.65
C TRP A 161 16.88 -1.75 0.61
N ASP A 162 15.88 -1.36 1.40
CA ASP A 162 16.02 -0.67 2.66
C ASP A 162 14.76 -0.93 3.50
N ILE A 163 14.81 -1.91 4.41
CA ILE A 163 13.65 -2.28 5.24
C ILE A 163 13.25 -1.11 6.15
N ALA A 164 14.21 -0.30 6.61
CA ALA A 164 13.90 0.85 7.47
C ALA A 164 13.09 1.93 6.73
N ALA A 165 13.22 2.02 5.41
CA ALA A 165 12.42 2.93 4.59
C ALA A 165 11.01 2.39 4.27
N LEU A 166 10.74 1.12 4.54
CA LEU A 166 9.46 0.47 4.27
C LEU A 166 8.49 0.46 5.46
N LEU A 167 8.98 0.73 6.67
CA LEU A 167 8.26 0.63 7.94
C LEU A 167 8.12 1.98 8.66
#